data_AF-A0A8T4LTP7-F1
#
_entry.id   AF-A0A8T4LTP7-F1
#
_cell.length_a   1.000
_cell.length_b   1.000
_cell.length_c   1.000
_cell.angle_alpha   90.00
_cell.angle_beta   90.00
_cell.angle_gamma   90.00
#
_symmetry.space_group_name_H-M   'P 1'
#
loop_
_entity.id
_entity.type
_entity.pdbx_description
1 polymer ?
#
loop_
_entity_poly.entity_id
_entity_poly.type
_entity_poly.pdbx_seq_one_letter_code
_entity_poly.pdbx_strand_id
1 'polypeptide(L)'
;MRKIRIEKVLISCGAIEKNLEKSKKLLELISGMKAQITVSKKRIPNFGVTPDLEVGARVTLRGEKARQILSRLLTAINNTVEESQVTENHFSFGIREYIEIQGIEYQRDVC
;
A
#
# COMPACT_ATOMS: atom_id res chain seq x y z
N MET A 1 1.29 20.36 25.17
CA MET A 1 2.35 19.47 24.65
C MET A 1 1.89 18.87 23.33
N ARG A 2 2.71 18.91 22.26
CA ARG A 2 2.38 18.27 20.98
C ARG A 2 2.66 16.76 21.12
N LYS A 3 1.61 15.95 21.26
CA LYS A 3 1.72 14.49 21.33
C LYS A 3 1.85 13.94 19.91
N ILE A 4 2.94 13.23 19.62
CA ILE A 4 3.13 12.56 18.33
C ILE A 4 2.04 11.51 18.17
N ARG A 5 1.44 11.48 16.99
CA ARG A 5 0.40 10.51 16.64
C ARG A 5 0.53 10.13 15.18
N ILE A 6 0.17 8.89 14.87
CA ILE A 6 -0.03 8.45 13.48
C ILE A 6 -1.30 9.11 12.96
N GLU A 7 -1.18 10.02 11.99
CA GLU A 7 -2.33 10.67 11.37
C GLU A 7 -3.05 9.71 10.40
N LYS A 8 -2.27 9.03 9.56
CA LYS A 8 -2.77 8.12 8.52
C LYS A 8 -1.72 7.07 8.16
N VAL A 9 -2.19 5.97 7.59
CA VAL A 9 -1.37 4.96 6.92
C VAL A 9 -1.87 4.87 5.48
N LEU A 10 -0.97 4.98 4.52
CA LEU A 10 -1.26 4.84 3.10
C LEU A 10 -0.66 3.51 2.64
N ILE A 11 -1.48 2.65 2.07
CA ILE A 11 -1.04 1.42 1.40
C ILE A 11 -1.32 1.60 -0.08
N SER A 12 -0.31 1.39 -0.92
CA SER A 12 -0.42 1.57 -2.36
C SER A 12 0.31 0.46 -3.11
N CYS A 13 -0.27 0.07 -4.24
CA CYS A 13 0.34 -0.85 -5.18
C CYS A 13 0.27 -0.24 -6.58
N GLY A 14 1.42 -0.13 -7.25
CA GLY A 14 1.52 0.32 -8.62
C GLY A 14 1.31 -0.85 -9.58
N ALA A 15 0.31 -0.77 -10.43
CA ALA A 15 -0.03 -1.81 -11.39
C ALA A 15 -0.82 -1.22 -12.56
N ILE A 16 -0.71 -1.84 -13.73
CA ILE A 16 -1.34 -1.41 -14.97
C ILE A 16 -2.21 -2.57 -15.49
N GLU A 17 -3.29 -2.26 -16.21
CA GLU A 17 -4.17 -3.22 -16.88
C GLU A 17 -4.64 -4.37 -15.97
N LYS A 18 -4.45 -5.63 -16.36
CA LYS A 18 -4.97 -6.82 -15.67
C LYS A 18 -4.44 -6.98 -14.24
N ASN A 19 -3.24 -6.46 -13.98
CA ASN A 19 -2.62 -6.53 -12.65
C ASN A 19 -3.23 -5.52 -11.68
N LEU A 20 -3.89 -4.47 -12.19
CA LEU A 20 -4.56 -3.47 -11.37
C LEU A 20 -5.73 -4.08 -10.59
N GLU A 21 -6.56 -4.91 -11.24
CA GLU A 21 -7.70 -5.55 -10.59
C GLU A 21 -7.25 -6.50 -9.48
N LYS A 22 -6.15 -7.25 -9.70
CA LYS A 22 -5.52 -8.08 -8.66
C LYS A 22 -5.02 -7.24 -7.49
N SER A 23 -4.28 -6.16 -7.79
CA SER A 23 -3.73 -5.24 -6.78
C SER A 23 -4.82 -4.58 -5.96
N LYS A 24 -5.93 -4.20 -6.60
CA LYS A 24 -7.11 -3.65 -5.95
C LYS A 24 -7.73 -4.65 -4.97
N LYS A 25 -7.98 -5.88 -5.42
CA LYS A 25 -8.50 -6.96 -4.55
C LYS A 25 -7.57 -7.25 -3.39
N LEU A 26 -6.26 -7.26 -3.62
CA LEU A 26 -5.26 -7.45 -2.57
C LEU A 26 -5.33 -6.35 -1.50
N LEU A 27 -5.40 -5.08 -1.92
CA LEU A 27 -5.50 -3.96 -1.00
C LEU A 27 -6.82 -3.98 -0.22
N GLU A 28 -7.92 -4.36 -0.87
CA GLU A 28 -9.23 -4.54 -0.21
C GLU A 28 -9.19 -5.68 0.81
N LEU A 29 -8.51 -6.79 0.50
CA LEU A 29 -8.31 -7.92 1.41
C LEU A 29 -7.46 -7.53 2.64
N ILE A 30 -6.32 -6.85 2.42
CA ILE A 30 -5.42 -6.42 3.50
C ILE A 30 -6.12 -5.42 4.42
N SER A 31 -6.83 -4.44 3.84
CA SER A 31 -7.32 -3.27 4.56
C SER A 31 -8.77 -3.36 5.03
N GLY A 32 -9.57 -4.25 4.44
CA GLY A 32 -11.03 -4.30 4.62
C GLY A 32 -11.76 -3.05 4.12
N MET A 33 -11.11 -2.23 3.29
CA MET A 33 -11.66 -0.98 2.76
C MET A 33 -11.53 -0.93 1.24
N LYS A 34 -12.52 -0.32 0.59
CA LYS A 34 -12.54 -0.15 -0.87
C LYS A 34 -11.31 0.62 -1.34
N ALA A 35 -10.58 0.04 -2.30
CA ALA A 35 -9.39 0.66 -2.85
C ALA A 35 -9.75 1.73 -3.90
N GLN A 36 -9.01 2.85 -3.86
CA GLN A 36 -9.14 3.92 -4.85
C GLN A 36 -8.13 3.71 -5.97
N ILE A 37 -8.61 3.77 -7.21
CA ILE A 37 -7.77 3.72 -8.41
C ILE A 37 -7.06 5.05 -8.60
N THR A 38 -5.78 5.00 -8.96
CA THR A 38 -4.94 6.16 -9.25
C THR A 38 -4.77 6.26 -10.76
N VAL A 39 -5.15 7.41 -11.30
CA VAL A 39 -5.07 7.72 -12.73
C VAL A 39 -3.86 8.60 -13.00
N SER A 40 -3.14 8.32 -14.08
CA SER A 40 -1.99 9.11 -14.50
C SER A 40 -2.42 10.44 -15.11
N LYS A 41 -1.71 11.51 -14.74
CA LYS A 41 -1.88 12.85 -15.32
C LYS A 41 -0.81 13.20 -16.36
N LYS A 42 0.27 12.41 -16.42
CA LYS A 42 1.45 12.70 -17.24
C LYS A 42 1.77 11.51 -18.13
N ARG A 43 2.25 11.79 -19.34
CA ARG A 43 2.77 10.77 -20.23
C ARG A 43 4.19 10.41 -19.77
N ILE A 44 4.44 9.12 -19.56
CA ILE A 44 5.76 8.60 -19.20
C ILE A 44 6.09 7.42 -20.13
N PRO A 45 6.74 7.69 -21.27
CA PRO A 45 6.98 6.69 -22.32
C PRO A 45 7.73 5.45 -21.83
N ASN A 46 8.73 5.61 -20.96
CA ASN A 46 9.54 4.51 -20.44
C ASN A 46 8.74 3.45 -19.67
N PHE A 47 7.57 3.82 -19.14
CA PHE A 47 6.68 2.91 -18.41
C PHE A 47 5.41 2.58 -19.21
N GLY A 48 5.32 3.00 -20.48
CA GLY A 48 4.11 2.82 -21.28
C GLY A 48 2.90 3.60 -20.78
N VAL A 49 3.10 4.60 -19.90
CA VAL A 49 2.01 5.32 -19.25
C VAL A 49 1.53 6.47 -20.13
N THR A 50 0.24 6.45 -20.47
CA THR A 50 -0.46 7.58 -21.09
C THR A 50 -1.22 8.40 -20.04
N PRO A 51 -1.53 9.67 -20.31
CA PRO A 51 -2.53 10.40 -19.54
C PRO A 51 -3.85 9.62 -19.51
N ASP A 52 -4.58 9.73 -18.40
CA ASP A 52 -5.84 9.04 -18.15
C ASP A 52 -5.76 7.50 -18.05
N LEU A 53 -4.54 6.95 -18.04
CA LEU A 53 -4.31 5.53 -17.75
C LEU A 53 -4.40 5.25 -16.25
N GLU A 54 -5.06 4.16 -15.87
CA GLU A 54 -5.05 3.66 -14.51
C GLU A 54 -3.71 2.98 -14.19
N VAL A 55 -2.99 3.51 -13.19
CA VAL A 55 -1.58 3.16 -12.89
C VAL A 55 -1.35 2.61 -11.49
N GLY A 56 -2.41 2.41 -10.71
CA GLY A 56 -2.28 1.78 -9.40
C GLY A 56 -3.52 1.91 -8.56
N ALA A 57 -3.49 1.29 -7.39
CA ALA A 57 -4.54 1.36 -6.40
C ALA A 57 -3.96 1.76 -5.05
N ARG A 58 -4.75 2.45 -4.24
CA ARG A 58 -4.35 2.87 -2.90
C ARG A 58 -5.50 2.83 -1.91
N VAL A 59 -5.18 2.61 -0.64
CA VAL A 59 -6.10 2.72 0.49
C VAL A 59 -5.48 3.63 1.54
N THR A 60 -6.27 4.57 2.06
CA THR A 60 -5.85 5.44 3.18
C THR A 60 -6.64 5.06 4.42
N LEU A 61 -5.92 4.73 5.49
CA LEU A 61 -6.46 4.35 6.78
C LEU A 61 -6.16 5.45 7.80
N ARG A 62 -7.09 5.70 8.73
CA ARG A 62 -6.92 6.65 9.83
C ARG A 62 -7.42 6.05 11.15
N GLY A 63 -7.05 6.65 12.28
CA GLY A 63 -7.54 6.25 13.60
C GLY A 63 -7.00 4.90 14.08
N GLU A 64 -7.84 4.09 14.71
CA GLU A 64 -7.45 2.80 15.29
C GLU A 64 -7.15 1.74 14.23
N LYS A 65 -7.96 1.68 13.16
CA LYS A 65 -7.73 0.75 12.03
C LYS A 65 -6.34 0.91 11.44
N ALA A 66 -5.87 2.15 11.32
CA ALA A 66 -4.52 2.44 10.83
C ALA A 66 -3.44 1.86 11.74
N ARG A 67 -3.59 1.95 13.08
CA ARG A 67 -2.62 1.39 14.03
C ARG A 67 -2.60 -0.14 14.01
N GLN A 68 -3.77 -0.77 13.95
CA GLN A 68 -3.88 -2.22 13.89
C GLN A 68 -3.22 -2.77 12.62
N ILE A 69 -3.53 -2.17 11.46
CA ILE A 69 -2.94 -2.59 10.20
C ILE A 69 -1.45 -2.29 10.15
N LEU A 70 -1.00 -1.12 10.64
CA LEU A 70 0.42 -0.79 10.70
C LEU A 70 1.22 -1.83 11.51
N SER A 71 0.70 -2.27 12.66
CA SER A 71 1.35 -3.30 13.47
C SER A 71 1.55 -4.62 12.71
N ARG A 72 0.52 -5.05 11.95
CA ARG A 72 0.59 -6.25 11.09
C ARG A 72 1.62 -6.08 9.97
N LEU A 73 1.65 -4.91 9.31
CA LEU A 73 2.59 -4.62 8.23
C LEU A 73 4.03 -4.50 8.72
N LEU A 74 4.26 -3.90 9.90
CA LEU A 74 5.58 -3.85 10.52
C LEU A 74 6.08 -5.24 10.87
N THR A 75 5.20 -6.14 11.28
CA THR A 75 5.59 -7.53 11.59
C THR A 75 6.08 -8.27 10.34
N ALA A 76 5.52 -7.99 9.16
CA ALA A 76 5.99 -8.56 7.89
C ALA A 76 7.45 -8.17 7.57
N ILE A 77 7.90 -7.00 8.03
CA ILE A 77 9.29 -6.53 7.86
C ILE A 77 10.16 -6.75 9.10
N ASN A 78 9.82 -7.71 9.97
CA ASN A 78 10.54 -7.99 11.22
C ASN A 78 10.65 -6.77 12.16
N ASN A 79 9.64 -5.89 12.15
CA ASN A 79 9.58 -4.65 12.93
C ASN A 79 10.81 -3.75 12.75
N THR A 80 11.48 -3.83 11.60
CA THR A 80 12.71 -3.10 11.30
C THR A 80 12.48 -2.17 10.13
N VAL A 81 12.83 -0.90 10.29
CA VAL A 81 12.80 0.12 9.25
C VAL A 81 14.21 0.71 9.16
N GLU A 82 14.77 0.77 7.96
CA GLU A 82 16.08 1.37 7.75
C GLU A 82 16.04 2.89 7.94
N GLU A 83 17.15 3.49 8.36
CA GLU A 83 17.25 4.95 8.48
C GLU A 83 16.97 5.65 7.13
N SER A 84 17.37 5.03 6.02
CA SER A 84 17.12 5.48 4.65
C SER A 84 15.63 5.59 4.29
N GLN A 85 14.78 4.83 4.99
CA GLN A 85 13.33 4.77 4.78
C GLN A 85 12.57 5.79 5.63
N VAL A 86 13.26 6.49 6.54
CA VAL A 86 12.68 7.47 7.45
C VAL A 86 13.00 8.88 6.96
N THR A 87 11.99 9.73 6.96
CA THR A 87 12.11 11.17 6.71
C THR A 87 11.59 11.93 7.93
N GLU A 88 11.69 13.26 7.90
CA GLU A 88 11.34 14.13 9.04
C GLU A 88 9.98 13.83 9.69
N ASN A 89 8.96 13.46 8.90
CA ASN A 89 7.59 13.31 9.39
C ASN A 89 6.87 12.04 8.91
N HIS A 90 7.53 11.18 8.14
CA HIS A 90 6.96 9.91 7.70
C HIS A 90 8.06 8.90 7.36
N PHE A 91 7.67 7.63 7.26
CA PHE A 91 8.52 6.56 6.77
C PHE A 91 7.75 5.72 5.75
N SER A 92 8.48 5.04 4.88
CA SER A 92 7.90 4.18 3.85
C SER A 92 8.73 2.92 3.67
N PHE A 93 8.08 1.78 3.59
CA PHE A 93 8.71 0.48 3.37
C PHE A 93 7.93 -0.32 2.34
N GLY A 94 8.62 -1.23 1.67
CA GLY A 94 8.02 -2.18 0.72
C GLY A 94 7.91 -3.56 1.35
N ILE A 95 6.82 -4.26 1.05
CA ILE A 95 6.65 -5.68 1.35
C ILE A 95 6.68 -6.40 0.00
N ARG A 96 7.60 -7.36 -0.17
CA ARG A 96 7.80 -8.05 -1.45
C ARG A 96 6.68 -9.05 -1.71
N GLU A 97 6.28 -9.78 -0.68
CA GLU A 97 5.24 -10.81 -0.78
C GLU A 97 4.16 -10.58 0.26
N TYR A 98 2.90 -10.50 -0.18
CA TYR A 98 1.78 -10.23 0.73
C TYR A 98 1.54 -11.35 1.74
N ILE A 99 2.05 -12.57 1.48
CA ILE A 99 1.96 -13.71 2.39
C ILE A 99 2.76 -13.51 3.69
N GLU A 100 3.72 -12.58 3.69
CA GLU A 100 4.47 -12.20 4.90
C GLU A 100 3.58 -11.44 5.91
N ILE A 101 2.42 -10.93 5.45
CA ILE A 101 1.48 -10.21 6.29
C ILE A 101 0.66 -11.22 7.11
N GLN A 102 0.80 -11.15 8.43
CA GLN A 102 0.06 -12.04 9.34
C GLN A 102 -1.46 -11.95 9.12
N GLY A 103 -2.09 -13.12 9.01
CA GLY A 103 -3.54 -13.26 8.84
C GLY A 103 -4.02 -13.10 7.39
N ILE A 104 -3.12 -13.18 6.41
CA ILE A 104 -3.49 -13.23 4.99
C ILE A 104 -3.09 -14.59 4.44
N GLU A 105 -4.09 -15.34 3.97
CA GLU A 105 -3.87 -16.61 3.30
C GLU A 105 -3.57 -16.40 1.83
N TYR A 106 -2.85 -17.36 1.25
CA TYR A 106 -2.58 -17.37 -0.19
C TYR A 106 -3.89 -17.44 -0.98
N GLN A 107 -4.11 -16.46 -1.85
CA GLN A 107 -5.23 -16.46 -2.77
C GLN A 107 -4.73 -16.62 -4.20
N ARG A 108 -5.10 -17.74 -4.83
CA ARG A 108 -4.72 -18.08 -6.21
C ARG A 108 -5.19 -17.02 -7.21
N ASP A 109 -6.29 -16.33 -6.91
CA ASP A 109 -6.90 -15.31 -7.78
C ASP A 109 -6.25 -13.92 -7.68
N VAL A 110 -5.32 -13.74 -6.74
CA VAL A 110 -4.69 -12.45 -6.42
C VAL A 110 -3.19 -12.42 -6.79
N CYS A 111 -2.61 -13.57 -7.17
CA CYS A 111 -1.30 -13.70 -7.79
C CYS A 111 -1.37 -13.50 -9.30
#